data_AF-A0A453N070-F1
#
_entry.id   AF-A0A453N070-F1
#
_cell.length_a   1.000
_cell.length_b   1.000
_cell.length_c   1.000
_cell.angle_alpha   90.00
_cell.angle_beta   90.00
_cell.angle_gamma   90.00
#
_symmetry.space_group_name_H-M   'P 1'
#
loop_
_entity.id
_entity.type
_entity.pdbx_description
1 polymer ?
#
loop_
_entity_poly.entity_id
_entity_poly.type
_entity_poly.pdbx_seq_one_letter_code
_entity_poly.pdbx_strand_id
1 'polypeptide(L)'
;MDSLNSAVGNKLAALAGDFLLFRAFSAAGSLENTEVVSLLATALNNLVTGELMQMTVTPAQRCSMDYYLQKTYYKTAALISNSCKAVAVLSGQTAEVAGLAYQYGRHLGIAYQLTTIPCHSDRV
;
A
#
# COMPACT_ATOMS: atom_id res chain seq x y z
N MET A 1 -0.59 -22.76 9.58
CA MET A 1 0.32 -21.73 10.13
C MET A 1 -0.55 -20.75 10.88
N ASP A 2 -0.34 -20.61 12.18
CA ASP A 2 -1.09 -19.66 12.98
C ASP A 2 -0.58 -18.24 12.73
N SER A 3 -1.46 -17.25 12.86
CA SER A 3 -1.05 -15.85 12.77
C SER A 3 -0.13 -15.48 13.94
N LEU A 4 0.75 -14.49 13.75
CA LEU A 4 1.63 -14.02 14.84
C LEU A 4 0.80 -13.58 16.05
N ASN A 5 -0.31 -12.88 15.81
CA ASN A 5 -1.22 -12.47 16.88
C ASN A 5 -1.77 -13.65 17.70
N SER A 6 -2.21 -14.73 17.05
CA SER A 6 -2.70 -15.93 17.76
C SER A 6 -1.61 -16.65 18.55
N ALA A 7 -0.34 -16.53 18.13
CA ALA A 7 0.79 -17.17 18.80
C ALA A 7 1.35 -16.37 19.99
N VAL A 8 1.42 -15.03 19.88
CA VAL A 8 2.11 -14.17 20.86
C VAL A 8 1.27 -13.03 21.45
N GLY A 9 0.03 -12.88 20.99
CA GLY A 9 -0.91 -11.85 21.42
C GLY A 9 -0.80 -10.51 20.67
N ASN A 10 -1.90 -9.75 20.71
CA ASN A 10 -2.11 -8.54 19.90
C ASN A 10 -1.01 -7.49 20.11
N LYS A 11 -0.65 -7.23 21.37
CA LYS A 11 0.29 -6.17 21.71
C LYS A 11 1.70 -6.44 21.16
N LEU A 12 2.16 -7.69 21.25
CA LEU A 12 3.49 -8.05 20.74
C LEU A 12 3.51 -8.09 19.21
N ALA A 13 2.42 -8.55 18.59
CA ALA A 13 2.27 -8.52 17.13
C ALA A 13 2.30 -7.09 16.56
N ALA A 14 1.63 -6.13 17.23
CA ALA A 14 1.67 -4.73 16.84
C ALA A 14 3.09 -4.14 16.95
N LEU A 15 3.79 -4.40 18.07
CA LEU A 15 5.16 -3.91 18.26
C LEU A 15 6.16 -4.52 17.25
N ALA A 16 5.96 -5.78 16.87
CA ALA A 16 6.74 -6.41 15.80
C ALA A 16 6.52 -5.71 14.44
N GLY A 17 5.28 -5.28 14.17
CA GLY A 17 4.96 -4.46 13.00
C GLY A 17 5.70 -3.12 13.00
N ASP A 18 5.67 -2.39 14.12
CA ASP A 18 6.38 -1.12 14.29
C ASP A 18 7.90 -1.28 14.10
N PHE A 19 8.46 -2.35 14.64
CA PHE A 19 9.87 -2.67 14.48
C PHE A 19 10.25 -2.92 13.00
N LEU A 20 9.45 -3.69 12.27
CA LEU A 20 9.68 -3.94 10.83
C LEU A 20 9.54 -2.66 10.01
N LEU A 21 8.55 -1.83 10.32
CA LEU A 21 8.36 -0.54 9.66
C LEU A 21 9.57 0.37 9.88
N PHE A 22 10.02 0.51 11.13
CA PHE A 22 11.22 1.27 11.46
C PHE A 22 12.47 0.76 10.73
N ARG A 23 12.66 -0.57 10.68
CA ARG A 23 13.77 -1.21 9.95
C ARG A 23 13.73 -0.91 8.46
N ALA A 24 12.55 -0.91 7.84
CA ALA A 24 12.37 -0.57 6.43
C ALA A 24 12.71 0.90 6.17
N PHE A 25 12.22 1.84 7.00
CA PHE A 25 12.54 3.26 6.86
C PHE A 25 14.02 3.58 7.13
N SER A 26 14.65 2.88 8.08
CA SER A 26 16.09 2.98 8.32
C SER A 26 16.89 2.54 7.09
N ALA A 27 16.49 1.43 6.44
CA ALA A 27 17.11 0.99 5.19
C ALA A 27 16.86 2.00 4.04
N ALA A 28 15.65 2.53 3.92
CA ALA A 28 15.35 3.57 2.93
C ALA A 28 16.16 4.85 3.16
N GLY A 29 16.37 5.26 4.40
CA GLY A 29 17.19 6.42 4.76
C GLY A 29 18.66 6.25 4.37
N SER A 30 19.19 5.02 4.40
CA SER A 30 20.57 4.72 3.98
C SER A 30 20.81 4.87 2.47
N LEU A 31 19.75 5.03 1.66
CA LEU A 31 19.86 5.30 0.23
C LEU A 31 20.24 6.77 -0.06
N GLU A 32 20.18 7.65 0.94
CA GLU A 32 20.50 9.09 0.82
C GLU A 32 19.74 9.82 -0.31
N ASN A 33 18.56 9.31 -0.67
CA ASN A 33 17.71 9.86 -1.71
C ASN A 33 16.37 10.33 -1.11
N THR A 34 16.27 11.64 -0.91
CA THR A 34 15.08 12.28 -0.30
C THR A 34 13.80 12.03 -1.11
N GLU A 35 13.90 11.94 -2.43
CA GLU A 35 12.73 11.67 -3.29
C GLU A 35 12.20 10.25 -3.06
N VAL A 36 13.10 9.25 -3.00
CA VAL A 36 12.72 7.86 -2.68
C VAL A 36 12.09 7.75 -1.30
N VAL A 37 12.67 8.39 -0.28
CA VAL A 37 12.11 8.40 1.07
C VAL A 37 10.73 9.07 1.09
N SER A 38 10.55 10.16 0.34
CA SER A 38 9.25 10.84 0.20
C SER A 38 8.18 9.96 -0.46
N LEU A 39 8.55 9.19 -1.49
CA LEU A 39 7.64 8.24 -2.16
C LEU A 39 7.20 7.12 -1.21
N LEU A 40 8.10 6.59 -0.39
CA LEU A 40 7.78 5.56 0.60
C LEU A 40 6.89 6.11 1.73
N ALA A 41 7.17 7.33 2.21
CA ALA A 41 6.31 8.01 3.18
C ALA A 41 4.90 8.26 2.61
N THR A 42 4.81 8.65 1.34
CA THR A 42 3.54 8.81 0.63
C THR A 42 2.77 7.49 0.53
N ALA A 43 3.46 6.38 0.22
CA ALA A 43 2.86 5.05 0.19
C ALA A 43 2.30 4.64 1.56
N LEU A 44 3.04 4.89 2.64
CA LEU A 44 2.58 4.60 4.00
C LEU A 44 1.35 5.45 4.36
N ASN A 45 1.37 6.75 4.07
CA ASN A 45 0.24 7.64 4.33
C ASN A 45 -1.02 7.18 3.57
N ASN A 46 -0.85 6.75 2.32
CA ASN A 46 -1.92 6.18 1.51
C ASN A 46 -2.48 4.90 2.15
N LEU A 47 -1.63 4.02 2.66
CA LEU A 47 -2.05 2.79 3.33
C LEU A 47 -2.89 3.08 4.58
N VAL A 48 -2.43 3.98 5.44
CA VAL A 48 -3.15 4.42 6.65
C VAL A 48 -4.49 5.06 6.26
N THR A 49 -4.49 5.90 5.23
CA THR A 49 -5.72 6.50 4.70
C THR A 49 -6.71 5.42 4.22
N GLY A 50 -6.24 4.40 3.51
CA GLY A 50 -7.07 3.28 3.05
C GLY A 50 -7.70 2.49 4.20
N GLU A 51 -6.98 2.32 5.31
CA GLU A 51 -7.51 1.64 6.50
C GLU A 51 -8.55 2.51 7.23
N LEU A 52 -8.30 3.81 7.37
CA LEU A 52 -9.27 4.76 7.92
C LEU A 52 -10.55 4.84 7.08
N MET A 53 -10.41 4.85 5.75
CA MET A 53 -11.55 4.78 4.83
C MET A 53 -12.37 3.51 5.04
N GLN A 54 -11.75 2.39 5.40
CA GLN A 54 -12.45 1.14 5.69
C GLN A 54 -13.19 1.19 7.03
N MET A 55 -12.63 1.88 8.04
CA MET A 55 -13.24 2.02 9.36
C MET A 55 -14.45 2.97 9.37
N THR A 56 -14.46 3.97 8.50
CA THR A 56 -15.46 5.05 8.48
C THR A 56 -16.59 4.86 7.47
N VAL A 57 -16.53 3.80 6.65
CA VAL A 57 -17.50 3.59 5.55
C VAL A 57 -18.84 3.04 6.03
N THR A 58 -19.92 3.61 5.51
CA THR A 58 -21.28 3.07 5.71
C THR A 58 -21.55 1.87 4.78
N PRO A 59 -22.47 0.95 5.14
CA PRO A 59 -22.83 -0.18 4.27
C PRO A 59 -23.28 0.23 2.87
N ALA A 60 -23.97 1.37 2.72
CA ALA A 60 -24.41 1.89 1.42
C ALA A 60 -23.25 2.38 0.54
N GLN A 61 -22.24 3.03 1.14
CA GLN A 61 -21.04 3.49 0.43
C GLN A 61 -20.13 2.32 0.01
N ARG A 62 -20.17 1.20 0.74
CA ARG A 62 -19.38 0.00 0.44
C ARG A 62 -19.70 -0.61 -0.93
N CYS A 63 -20.92 -0.43 -1.42
CA CYS A 63 -21.35 -0.93 -2.73
C CYS A 63 -21.02 0.00 -3.90
N SER A 64 -20.46 1.19 -3.66
CA SER A 64 -20.07 2.11 -4.73
C SER A 64 -18.78 1.64 -5.40
N MET A 65 -18.79 1.59 -6.74
CA MET A 65 -17.60 1.28 -7.53
C MET A 65 -16.49 2.30 -7.30
N ASP A 66 -16.82 3.58 -7.16
CA ASP A 66 -15.84 4.63 -6.92
C ASP A 66 -15.13 4.44 -5.57
N TYR A 67 -15.91 4.10 -4.53
CA TYR A 67 -15.36 3.78 -3.22
C TYR A 67 -14.45 2.55 -3.28
N TYR A 68 -14.88 1.50 -3.99
CA TYR A 68 -14.10 0.28 -4.17
C TYR A 68 -12.76 0.56 -4.86
N LEU A 69 -12.76 1.31 -5.97
CA LEU A 69 -11.55 1.67 -6.71
C LEU A 69 -10.62 2.55 -5.88
N GLN A 70 -11.17 3.54 -5.17
CA GLN A 70 -10.39 4.44 -4.32
C GLN A 70 -9.76 3.68 -3.15
N LYS A 71 -10.53 2.83 -2.46
CA LYS A 71 -10.04 1.95 -1.39
C LYS A 71 -8.95 1.02 -1.91
N THR A 72 -9.17 0.37 -3.06
CA THR A 72 -8.20 -0.53 -3.70
C THR A 72 -6.90 0.20 -4.03
N TYR A 73 -7.01 1.43 -4.52
CA TYR A 73 -5.85 2.25 -4.78
C TYR A 73 -5.05 2.52 -3.50
N TYR A 74 -5.68 3.03 -2.44
CA TYR A 74 -4.99 3.36 -1.20
C TYR A 74 -4.40 2.15 -0.48
N LYS A 75 -5.11 1.02 -0.48
CA LYS A 75 -4.72 -0.18 0.27
C LYS A 75 -3.65 -1.01 -0.42
N THR A 76 -3.65 -1.04 -1.76
CA THR A 76 -2.79 -1.95 -2.53
C THR A 76 -2.02 -1.21 -3.62
N ALA A 77 -2.70 -0.51 -4.53
CA ALA A 77 -2.04 -0.01 -5.74
C ALA A 77 -1.05 1.12 -5.47
N ALA A 78 -1.30 1.95 -4.44
CA ALA A 78 -0.43 3.06 -4.07
C ALA A 78 0.94 2.59 -3.59
N LEU A 79 1.02 1.45 -2.88
CA LEU A 79 2.30 0.89 -2.48
C LEU A 79 3.09 0.45 -3.72
N ILE A 80 2.46 -0.33 -4.60
CA ILE A 80 3.09 -0.86 -5.82
C ILE A 80 3.54 0.28 -6.73
N SER A 81 2.68 1.28 -6.97
CA SER A 81 2.99 2.42 -7.86
C SER A 81 4.14 3.27 -7.33
N ASN A 82 4.16 3.59 -6.03
CA ASN A 82 5.24 4.36 -5.42
C ASN A 82 6.55 3.56 -5.39
N SER A 83 6.51 2.24 -5.15
CA SER A 83 7.69 1.38 -5.24
C SER A 83 8.28 1.35 -6.66
N CYS A 84 7.45 1.18 -7.69
CA CYS A 84 7.91 1.23 -9.09
C CYS A 84 8.55 2.58 -9.42
N LYS A 85 7.93 3.69 -9.00
CA LYS A 85 8.48 5.03 -9.19
C LYS A 85 9.80 5.22 -8.44
N ALA A 86 9.87 4.76 -7.19
CA ALA A 86 11.07 4.87 -6.37
C ALA A 86 12.28 4.15 -6.99
N VAL A 87 12.08 2.96 -7.55
CA VAL A 87 13.14 2.23 -8.26
C VAL A 87 13.61 2.98 -9.51
N ALA A 88 12.69 3.56 -10.29
CA ALA A 88 13.05 4.34 -11.46
C ALA A 88 13.87 5.60 -11.09
N VAL A 89 13.45 6.31 -10.04
CA VAL A 89 14.18 7.47 -9.50
C VAL A 89 15.57 7.06 -8.99
N LEU A 90 15.65 5.97 -8.21
CA LEU A 90 16.92 5.46 -7.69
C LEU A 90 17.88 5.04 -8.80
N SER A 91 17.35 4.56 -9.93
CA SER A 91 18.13 4.17 -11.11
C SER A 91 18.57 5.36 -11.98
N GLY A 92 18.28 6.60 -11.57
CA GLY A 92 18.64 7.82 -12.31
C GLY A 92 17.86 8.00 -13.62
N GLN A 93 16.68 7.41 -13.74
CA GLN A 93 15.85 7.55 -14.94
C GLN A 93 15.19 8.94 -15.01
N THR A 94 14.68 9.30 -16.18
CA THR A 94 13.98 10.58 -16.37
C THR A 94 12.67 10.61 -15.60
N ALA A 95 12.19 11.83 -15.28
CA ALA A 95 10.89 12.03 -14.64
C ALA A 95 9.74 11.41 -15.43
N GLU A 96 9.85 11.37 -16.76
CA GLU A 96 8.87 10.74 -17.65
C GLU A 96 8.81 9.22 -17.43
N VAL A 97 9.97 8.55 -17.43
CA VAL A 97 10.05 7.09 -17.18
C VAL A 97 9.58 6.76 -15.76
N ALA A 98 9.93 7.58 -14.77
CA ALA A 98 9.42 7.43 -13.41
C ALA A 98 7.89 7.58 -13.33
N GLY A 99 7.32 8.51 -14.12
CA GLY A 99 5.88 8.67 -14.28
C GLY A 99 5.19 7.46 -14.93
N LEU A 100 5.80 6.89 -15.97
CA LEU A 100 5.31 5.67 -16.61
C LEU A 100 5.38 4.47 -15.66
N ALA A 101 6.47 4.31 -14.92
CA ALA A 101 6.64 3.26 -13.91
C ALA A 101 5.56 3.36 -12.82
N TYR A 102 5.23 4.57 -12.39
CA TYR A 102 4.14 4.82 -11.46
C TYR A 102 2.77 4.38 -12.03
N GLN A 103 2.45 4.78 -13.27
CA GLN A 103 1.18 4.40 -13.91
C GLN A 103 1.08 2.89 -14.10
N TYR A 104 2.17 2.25 -14.51
CA TYR A 104 2.27 0.79 -14.61
C TYR A 104 1.93 0.13 -13.27
N GLY A 105 2.61 0.52 -12.19
CA GLY A 105 2.36 -0.05 -10.87
C GLY A 105 0.93 0.19 -10.35
N ARG A 106 0.34 1.35 -10.70
CA ARG A 106 -1.06 1.66 -10.35
C ARG A 106 -2.04 0.71 -11.04
N HIS A 107 -1.90 0.51 -12.36
CA HIS A 107 -2.78 -0.39 -13.09
C HIS A 107 -2.59 -1.85 -12.65
N LEU A 108 -1.34 -2.26 -12.43
CA LEU A 108 -1.02 -3.60 -11.91
C LEU A 108 -1.67 -3.84 -10.55
N GLY A 109 -1.56 -2.90 -9.62
CA GLY A 109 -2.12 -3.05 -8.27
C GLY A 109 -3.65 -3.09 -8.25
N ILE A 110 -4.32 -2.31 -9.10
CA ILE A 110 -5.78 -2.37 -9.24
C ILE A 110 -6.20 -3.72 -9.85
N ALA A 111 -5.52 -4.17 -10.91
CA ALA A 111 -5.81 -5.45 -11.55
C ALA A 111 -5.61 -6.63 -10.58
N TYR A 112 -4.55 -6.60 -9.78
CA TYR A 112 -4.26 -7.63 -8.78
C TYR A 112 -5.38 -7.75 -7.72
N GLN A 113 -5.92 -6.62 -7.26
CA GLN A 113 -6.98 -6.66 -6.26
C GLN A 113 -8.32 -7.13 -6.86
N LEU A 114 -8.59 -6.76 -8.12
CA LEU A 114 -9.79 -7.19 -8.85
C LEU A 114 -9.86 -8.71 -9.05
N THR A 115 -8.71 -9.37 -9.28
CA THR A 115 -8.68 -10.83 -9.40
C THR A 115 -8.76 -11.53 -8.06
N THR A 116 -8.32 -10.88 -6.98
CA THR A 116 -8.29 -11.45 -5.62
C THR A 116 -9.65 -11.36 -4.93
N ILE A 117 -10.46 -10.34 -5.22
CA ILE A 117 -11.80 -10.16 -4.65
C ILE A 117 -12.86 -10.38 -5.73
N PRO A 118 -13.44 -11.59 -5.86
CA PRO A 118 -14.70 -11.72 -6.57
C PRO A 118 -15.76 -10.91 -5.81
N CYS A 119 -16.47 -10.04 -6.52
CA CYS A 119 -17.59 -9.21 -6.03
C CYS A 119 -18.74 -10.00 -5.36
N HIS A 120 -18.62 -11.33 -5.23
CA HIS A 120 -19.67 -12.22 -4.74
C HIS A 120 -19.41 -12.92 -3.40
N SER A 121 -18.30 -12.66 -2.70
CA SER A 121 -17.94 -13.41 -1.48
C SER A 121 -18.01 -12.61 -0.17
N ASP A 122 -19.07 -11.80 0.02
CA ASP A 122 -19.53 -11.36 1.36
C ASP A 122 -20.83 -12.12 1.76
N ARG A 123 -20.92 -13.40 1.40
CA ARG A 123 -21.82 -14.38 2.03
C ARG A 123 -21.02 -15.64 2.34
N VAL A 124 -20.44 -15.70 3.54
CA VAL A 124 -20.61 -16.75 4.57
C VAL A 124 -20.04 -16.18 5.87
#